data_AF-A0A916QPS0-F1
#
_entry.id   AF-A0A916QPS0-F1
#
_cell.length_a   1.000
_cell.length_b   1.000
_cell.length_c   1.000
_cell.angle_alpha   90.00
_cell.angle_beta   90.00
_cell.angle_gamma   90.00
#
_symmetry.space_group_name_H-M   'P 1'
#
loop_
_entity.id
_entity.type
_entity.pdbx_description
1 polymer ?
#
loop_
_entity_poly.entity_id
_entity_poly.type
_entity_poly.pdbx_seq_one_letter_code
_entity_poly.pdbx_strand_id
1 'polypeptide(L)'
;MPIPQLRDNPDYYSQTRDLVNTKDKFPEYKLIHSQVCQDCIKRVKLAFDRWFKADKNGQRLGKPRFKGKRGYRSFTYPQIKLNCIEENQINLPKIGKVKLIQHRPIPEK
;
A
#
# COMPACT_ATOMS: atom_id res chain seq x y z
N MET A 1 1.41 -26.62 -0.32
CA MET A 1 2.48 -25.69 -0.77
C MET A 1 3.46 -25.50 0.37
N PRO A 2 4.76 -25.78 0.19
CA PRO A 2 5.76 -25.49 1.21
C PRO A 2 5.90 -23.97 1.42
N ILE A 3 6.15 -23.56 2.66
CA ILE A 3 6.42 -22.16 3.00
C ILE A 3 7.77 -21.78 2.37
N PRO A 4 7.86 -20.67 1.62
CA PRO A 4 9.13 -20.24 1.03
C PRO A 4 10.14 -19.86 2.12
N GLN A 5 11.43 -20.13 1.88
CA GLN A 5 12.49 -19.70 2.78
C GLN A 5 12.54 -18.17 2.86
N LEU A 6 12.71 -17.64 4.07
CA LEU A 6 12.80 -16.20 4.33
C LEU A 6 14.13 -15.67 3.81
N ARG A 7 14.12 -14.53 3.11
CA ARG A 7 15.34 -13.80 2.74
C ARG A 7 15.91 -13.07 3.95
N ASP A 8 17.23 -13.00 4.04
CA ASP A 8 17.92 -12.14 5.01
C ASP A 8 17.69 -10.66 4.67
N ASN A 9 17.11 -9.94 5.63
CA ASN A 9 16.83 -8.50 5.58
C ASN A 9 16.12 -8.00 4.30
N PRO A 10 14.84 -8.33 4.09
CA PRO A 10 14.11 -7.94 2.89
C PRO A 10 13.84 -6.42 2.87
N ASP A 11 14.65 -5.67 2.14
CA ASP A 11 14.44 -4.24 1.96
C ASP A 11 13.26 -3.94 1.01
N TYR A 12 12.70 -2.73 1.09
CA TYR A 12 11.55 -2.27 0.29
C TYR A 12 11.74 -2.50 -1.22
N TYR A 13 12.93 -2.17 -1.76
CA TYR A 13 13.20 -2.33 -3.18
C TYR A 13 13.25 -3.80 -3.61
N SER A 14 13.75 -4.68 -2.73
CA SER A 14 13.78 -6.11 -3.00
C SER A 14 12.36 -6.71 -3.06
N GLN A 15 11.50 -6.32 -2.11
CA GLN A 15 10.13 -6.80 -2.01
C GLN A 15 9.25 -6.27 -3.16
N THR A 16 9.43 -5.00 -3.54
CA THR A 16 8.71 -4.42 -4.68
C THR A 16 9.09 -5.04 -6.01
N ARG A 17 10.36 -5.42 -6.20
CA ARG A 17 10.81 -6.20 -7.37
C ARG A 17 10.18 -7.61 -7.38
N ASP A 18 10.06 -8.23 -6.22
CA ASP A 18 9.47 -9.57 -6.06
C ASP A 18 7.94 -9.61 -6.28
N LEU A 19 7.29 -8.45 -6.42
CA LEU A 19 5.86 -8.38 -6.78
C LEU A 19 5.57 -9.07 -8.11
N VAL A 20 6.53 -9.15 -9.03
CA VAL A 20 6.38 -9.90 -10.29
C VAL A 20 6.12 -11.37 -10.00
N ASN A 21 7.04 -12.00 -9.25
CA ASN A 21 6.92 -13.40 -8.81
C ASN A 21 5.65 -13.62 -7.97
N THR A 22 5.29 -12.64 -7.14
CA THR A 22 4.08 -12.70 -6.32
C THR A 22 2.82 -12.73 -7.18
N LYS A 23 2.75 -11.92 -8.23
CA LYS A 23 1.61 -11.89 -9.17
C LYS A 23 1.48 -13.16 -9.99
N ASP A 24 2.57 -13.87 -10.22
CA ASP A 24 2.52 -15.18 -10.91
C ASP A 24 2.01 -16.28 -9.99
N LYS A 25 2.38 -16.24 -8.70
CA LYS A 25 1.89 -17.17 -7.68
C LYS A 25 0.43 -16.90 -7.28
N PHE A 26 0.03 -15.62 -7.29
CA PHE A 26 -1.30 -15.15 -6.90
C PHE A 26 -1.90 -14.33 -8.05
N PRO A 27 -2.51 -14.99 -9.05
CA PRO A 27 -3.03 -14.33 -10.24
C PRO A 27 -4.06 -13.23 -9.95
N GLU A 28 -4.80 -13.33 -8.85
CA GLU A 28 -5.76 -12.34 -8.38
C GLU A 28 -5.10 -10.96 -8.12
N TYR A 29 -3.80 -10.90 -7.84
CA TYR A 29 -3.08 -9.64 -7.65
C TYR A 29 -2.86 -8.89 -8.97
N LYS A 30 -3.08 -9.51 -10.12
CA LYS A 30 -3.06 -8.84 -11.44
C LYS A 30 -4.25 -7.89 -11.63
N LEU A 31 -5.32 -8.10 -10.86
CA LEU A 31 -6.47 -7.20 -10.80
C LEU A 31 -6.18 -5.94 -9.98
N ILE A 32 -5.20 -5.98 -9.07
CA ILE A 32 -4.83 -4.85 -8.22
C ILE A 32 -3.81 -3.97 -8.96
N HIS A 33 -3.99 -2.65 -8.87
CA HIS A 33 -3.04 -1.71 -9.44
C HIS A 33 -1.65 -1.84 -8.78
N SER A 34 -0.59 -1.79 -9.60
CA SER A 34 0.79 -2.03 -9.14
C SER A 34 1.22 -1.09 -8.02
N GLN A 35 0.85 0.19 -8.11
CA GLN A 35 1.21 1.17 -7.08
C GLN A 35 0.53 0.89 -5.73
N VAL A 36 -0.68 0.33 -5.73
CA VAL A 36 -1.38 -0.06 -4.49
C VAL A 36 -0.64 -1.21 -3.82
N CYS A 37 -0.19 -2.21 -4.60
CA CYS A 37 0.65 -3.29 -4.08
C CYS A 37 1.97 -2.76 -3.48
N GLN A 38 2.62 -1.80 -4.16
CA GLN A 38 3.85 -1.18 -3.67
C GLN A 38 3.61 -0.37 -2.39
N ASP A 39 2.50 0.37 -2.29
CA ASP A 39 2.12 1.10 -1.08
C ASP A 39 1.91 0.15 0.11
N CYS A 40 1.29 -1.02 -0.11
CA CYS A 40 1.16 -2.05 0.92
C CYS A 40 2.53 -2.47 1.49
N ILE A 41 3.52 -2.74 0.62
CA ILE A 41 4.89 -3.07 1.04
C ILE A 41 5.52 -1.92 1.81
N LYS A 42 5.34 -0.68 1.33
CA LYS A 42 5.86 0.53 1.99
C LYS A 42 5.30 0.67 3.40
N ARG A 43 4.00 0.44 3.59
CA ARG A 43 3.34 0.50 4.91
C ARG A 43 3.91 -0.54 5.88
N VAL A 44 4.19 -1.76 5.40
CA VAL A 44 4.84 -2.80 6.20
C VAL A 44 6.23 -2.35 6.62
N LYS A 45 7.06 -1.91 5.66
CA LYS A 45 8.42 -1.40 5.94
C LYS A 45 8.40 -0.28 6.99
N LEU A 46 7.54 0.72 6.82
CA LEU A 46 7.40 1.83 7.76
C LEU A 46 6.96 1.39 9.16
N ALA A 47 6.05 0.42 9.25
CA ALA A 47 5.60 -0.10 10.54
C ALA A 47 6.74 -0.80 11.30
N PHE A 48 7.54 -1.61 10.61
CA PHE A 48 8.71 -2.26 11.20
C PHE A 48 9.83 -1.27 11.52
N ASP A 49 10.11 -0.31 10.65
CA ASP A 49 11.12 0.73 10.89
C ASP A 49 10.78 1.54 12.17
N ARG A 50 9.51 1.86 12.36
CA ARG A 50 9.00 2.53 13.57
C ARG A 50 9.07 1.66 14.83
N TRP A 51 9.04 0.35 14.68
CA TRP A 51 9.16 -0.57 15.81
C TRP A 51 10.62 -0.74 16.24
N PHE A 52 11.54 -0.82 15.28
CA PHE A 52 12.96 -0.94 15.55
C PHE A 52 13.58 0.38 16.03
N LYS A 53 13.13 1.53 15.50
CA LYS A 53 13.58 2.85 15.93
C LYS A 53 12.87 3.26 17.21
N ALA A 54 13.63 3.58 18.25
CA ALA A 54 13.10 4.26 19.43
C ALA A 54 12.68 5.69 19.04
N ASP A 55 11.59 6.18 19.62
CA ASP A 55 11.19 7.58 19.51
C ASP A 55 12.19 8.50 20.23
N LYS A 56 12.07 9.82 20.05
CA LYS A 56 12.91 10.83 20.69
C LYS A 56 12.95 10.70 22.23
N ASN A 57 11.90 10.13 22.81
CA ASN A 57 11.78 9.85 24.25
C ASN A 57 12.37 8.49 24.66
N GLY A 58 13.08 7.79 23.77
CA GLY A 58 13.64 6.45 24.01
C GLY A 58 12.62 5.31 24.01
N GLN A 59 11.33 5.61 23.89
CA GLN A 59 10.26 4.60 23.88
C GLN A 59 10.10 3.97 22.49
N ARG A 60 10.00 2.65 22.46
CA ARG A 60 9.70 1.90 21.22
C ARG A 60 8.18 1.85 21.03
N LEU A 61 7.73 2.04 19.79
CA LEU A 61 6.34 1.78 19.43
C LEU A 61 6.02 0.28 19.59
N GLY A 62 4.75 -0.06 19.79
CA GLY A 62 4.32 -1.46 19.90
C GLY A 62 4.63 -2.26 18.63
N LYS A 63 4.88 -3.57 18.79
CA LYS A 63 5.13 -4.49 17.67
C LYS A 63 4.02 -4.39 16.62
N PRO A 64 4.35 -4.26 15.32
CA PRO A 64 3.35 -4.20 14.26
C PRO A 64 2.46 -5.45 14.29
N ARG A 65 1.14 -5.24 14.12
CA ARG A 65 0.16 -6.32 14.04
C ARG A 65 -0.41 -6.41 12.62
N PHE A 66 -0.70 -7.62 12.19
CA PHE A 66 -1.39 -7.86 10.93
C PHE A 66 -2.80 -7.28 10.97
N LYS A 67 -3.19 -6.56 9.90
CA LYS A 67 -4.56 -6.06 9.74
C LYS A 67 -5.37 -7.04 8.90
N GLY A 68 -6.32 -7.73 9.54
CA GLY A 68 -7.28 -8.57 8.83
C GLY A 68 -8.24 -7.79 7.95
N LYS A 69 -9.09 -8.49 7.19
CA LYS A 69 -10.02 -7.92 6.19
C LYS A 69 -10.85 -6.74 6.70
N ARG A 70 -11.34 -6.81 7.94
CA ARG A 70 -12.18 -5.74 8.55
C ARG A 70 -11.36 -4.53 9.05
N GLY A 71 -10.05 -4.68 9.23
CA GLY A 71 -9.15 -3.64 9.74
C GLY A 71 -8.43 -2.84 8.66
N TYR A 72 -8.39 -3.33 7.42
CA TYR A 72 -7.75 -2.65 6.30
C TYR A 72 -8.78 -1.83 5.50
N ARG A 73 -8.91 -0.55 5.84
CA ARG A 73 -9.99 0.33 5.32
C ARG A 73 -9.54 1.35 4.27
N SER A 74 -8.24 1.48 4.02
CA SER A 74 -7.72 2.48 3.10
C SER A 74 -6.54 1.94 2.31
N PHE A 75 -6.44 2.38 1.05
CA PHE A 75 -5.31 2.18 0.16
C PHE A 75 -4.95 3.52 -0.49
N THR A 76 -3.74 3.62 -1.04
CA THR A 76 -3.25 4.88 -1.62
C THR A 76 -2.74 4.65 -3.03
N TYR A 77 -3.12 5.56 -3.93
CA TYR A 77 -2.48 5.73 -5.24
C TYR A 77 -1.45 6.87 -5.12
N PRO A 78 -0.16 6.56 -4.94
CA PRO A 78 0.87 7.59 -4.73
C PRO A 78 1.05 8.53 -5.93
N GLN A 79 0.73 8.07 -7.14
CA GLN A 79 0.84 8.88 -8.35
C GLN A 79 -0.47 8.76 -9.13
N ILE A 80 -1.38 9.71 -8.88
CA ILE A 80 -2.62 9.84 -9.65
C ILE A 80 -2.65 11.21 -10.33
N LYS A 81 -3.10 11.26 -11.59
CA LYS A 81 -3.25 12.51 -12.32
C LYS A 81 -4.49 13.23 -11.81
N LEU A 82 -4.44 14.55 -11.59
CA LEU A 82 -5.59 15.34 -11.11
C LEU A 82 -6.82 15.20 -12.04
N ASN A 83 -6.60 15.01 -13.33
CA ASN A 83 -7.63 14.82 -14.37
C ASN A 83 -8.46 13.53 -14.21
N CYS A 84 -8.23 12.73 -13.16
CA CYS A 84 -9.02 11.53 -12.87
C CYS A 84 -10.32 11.82 -12.11
N ILE A 85 -10.55 13.07 -11.70
CA ILE A 85 -11.74 13.50 -10.96
C ILE A 85 -12.71 14.17 -11.95
N GLU A 86 -13.90 13.61 -12.05
CA GLU A 86 -15.02 14.11 -12.85
C GLU A 86 -16.16 14.46 -11.89
N GLU A 87 -16.33 15.75 -11.57
CA GLU A 87 -17.35 16.30 -10.66
C GLU A 87 -17.48 15.57 -9.30
N ASN A 88 -18.25 14.49 -9.24
CA ASN A 88 -18.54 13.68 -8.05
C ASN A 88 -18.03 12.23 -8.16
N GLN A 89 -17.20 11.93 -9.15
CA GLN A 89 -16.61 10.61 -9.38
C GLN A 89 -15.10 10.70 -9.58
N ILE A 90 -14.43 9.62 -9.22
CA ILE A 90 -13.00 9.43 -9.50
C ILE A 90 -12.82 8.17 -10.32
N ASN A 91 -12.08 8.26 -11.43
CA ASN A 91 -11.71 7.13 -12.25
C ASN A 91 -10.39 6.53 -11.75
N LEU A 92 -10.47 5.37 -11.09
CA LEU A 92 -9.32 4.69 -10.54
C LEU A 92 -8.82 3.59 -11.50
N PRO A 93 -7.51 3.51 -11.76
CA PRO A 93 -6.94 2.41 -12.53
C PRO A 93 -7.36 1.05 -11.96
N LYS A 94 -7.75 0.10 -12.82
CA LYS A 94 -8.21 -1.26 -12.49
C LYS A 94 -9.54 -1.39 -11.73
N ILE A 95 -10.05 -0.32 -11.12
CA ILE A 95 -11.35 -0.32 -10.40
C ILE A 95 -12.44 0.33 -11.27
N GLY A 96 -12.12 1.38 -12.02
CA GLY A 96 -13.07 2.17 -12.80
C GLY A 96 -13.61 3.38 -12.03
N LYS A 97 -14.79 3.85 -12.41
CA LYS A 97 -15.43 5.04 -11.82
C LYS A 97 -16.03 4.70 -10.45
N VAL A 98 -15.64 5.48 -9.44
CA VAL A 98 -16.12 5.35 -8.06
C VAL A 98 -16.65 6.70 -7.58
N LYS A 99 -17.74 6.69 -6.80
CA LYS A 99 -18.27 7.91 -6.18
C LYS A 99 -17.22 8.54 -5.25
N LEU A 100 -16.95 9.82 -5.47
CA LEU A 100 -16.05 10.62 -4.64
C LEU A 100 -16.88 11.40 -3.61
N ILE A 101 -16.46 11.35 -2.35
CA ILE A 101 -16.97 12.24 -1.30
C ILE A 101 -15.85 13.23 -0.98
N GLN A 102 -15.99 14.45 -1.48
CA GLN A 102 -14.99 15.49 -1.34
C GLN A 102 -15.32 16.38 -0.13
N HIS A 103 -14.55 16.23 0.96
CA HIS A 103 -14.71 17.06 2.15
C HIS A 103 -14.04 18.44 2.04
N ARG A 104 -13.07 18.60 1.13
CA ARG A 104 -12.32 19.85 0.93
C ARG A 104 -12.06 20.09 -0.56
N PRO A 105 -12.12 21.34 -1.04
CA PRO A 105 -11.73 21.66 -2.42
C PRO A 105 -10.27 21.25 -2.64
N ILE A 106 -9.98 20.74 -3.83
CA ILE A 106 -8.60 20.41 -4.22
C ILE A 106 -7.94 21.75 -4.56
N PRO A 107 -6.76 22.06 -4.00
CA PRO A 107 -6.06 23.28 -4.34
C PRO A 107 -5.79 23.31 -5.85
N GLU A 108 -6.14 24.42 -6.48
CA GLU A 108 -5.66 24.74 -7.82
C GLU A 108 -4.12 24.86 -7.75
N LYS A 109 -3.46 24.48 -8.84
CA LYS A 109 -2.00 24.48 -8.91
C LYS A 109 -1.42 25.87 -8.78
#